data_AF-A0A0P1A6Z0-F1
#
_entry.id   AF-A0A0P1A6Z0-F1
#
_cell.length_a   1.000
_cell.length_b   1.000
_cell.length_c   1.000
_cell.angle_alpha   90.00
_cell.angle_beta   90.00
_cell.angle_gamma   90.00
#
_symmetry.space_group_name_H-M   'P 1'
#
loop_
_entity.id
_entity.type
_entity.pdbx_description
1 polymer ?
#
loop_
_entity_poly.entity_id
_entity_poly.type
_entity_poly.pdbx_seq_one_letter_code
_entity_poly.pdbx_strand_id
1 'polypeptide(L)'
;MMKRSTMEMYGHLEFDVFANPVVYGDNSTVRYDGYASFQEGDVMHTIMMVDGIAYIVTSAANGTETAECSSSPSLALLDYFIPALNKATVISDANADDTKLTCSSGDMLEVMLEDASFVLCRVGSKGIFVYGCDLNIRVKYLKNPVPIKAPILSKDAARLCQTIISPSPVKATALALLTGRS
;
A
#
# COMPACT_ATOMS: atom_id res chain seq x y z
N MET A 1 -12.50 -11.26 16.04
CA MET A 1 -12.29 -12.17 14.90
C MET A 1 -10.87 -12.72 14.93
N MET A 2 -10.70 -14.01 14.64
CA MET A 2 -9.39 -14.57 14.31
C MET A 2 -9.13 -14.24 12.84
N LYS A 3 -8.11 -13.43 12.55
CA LYS A 3 -7.71 -13.14 11.17
C LYS A 3 -7.43 -14.47 10.46
N ARG A 4 -7.91 -14.61 9.22
CA ARG A 4 -7.70 -15.84 8.44
C ARG A 4 -6.19 -16.08 8.23
N SER A 5 -5.72 -17.29 8.51
CA SER A 5 -4.33 -17.72 8.25
C SER A 5 -3.97 -17.77 6.75
N THR A 6 -4.94 -17.58 5.86
CA THR A 6 -4.76 -17.63 4.40
C THR A 6 -4.20 -16.33 3.80
N MET A 7 -3.78 -15.35 4.62
CA MET A 7 -3.22 -14.07 4.19
C MET A 7 -1.72 -13.91 4.55
N GLU A 8 -1.00 -15.01 4.73
CA GLU A 8 0.44 -14.96 4.93
C GLU A 8 1.17 -14.57 3.63
N MET A 9 2.04 -13.57 3.70
CA MET A 9 3.01 -13.29 2.63
C MET A 9 4.38 -13.75 3.10
N TYR A 10 4.96 -14.73 2.39
CA TYR A 10 6.23 -15.37 2.79
C TYR A 10 6.24 -15.85 4.26
N GLY A 11 5.11 -16.34 4.77
CA GLY A 11 4.96 -16.79 6.16
C GLY A 11 4.75 -15.67 7.19
N HIS A 12 4.61 -14.41 6.76
CA HIS A 12 4.38 -13.26 7.64
C HIS A 12 2.91 -12.82 7.60
N LEU A 13 2.32 -12.66 8.78
CA LEU A 13 0.97 -12.09 8.98
C LEU A 13 0.98 -10.59 9.30
N GLU A 14 2.15 -10.07 9.67
CA GLU A 14 2.39 -8.67 9.99
C GLU A 14 3.68 -8.23 9.29
N PHE A 15 3.61 -7.17 8.52
CA PHE A 15 4.73 -6.64 7.76
C PHE A 15 4.54 -5.14 7.51
N ASP A 16 5.67 -4.45 7.30
CA ASP A 16 5.69 -3.03 6.98
C ASP A 16 5.77 -2.82 5.47
N VAL A 17 5.08 -1.79 4.99
CA VAL A 17 5.17 -1.31 3.61
C VAL A 17 5.62 0.14 3.63
N PHE A 18 6.69 0.42 2.90
CA PHE A 18 7.13 1.79 2.65
C PHE A 18 6.56 2.25 1.32
N ALA A 19 5.95 3.43 1.31
CA ALA A 19 5.25 3.94 0.14
C ALA A 19 5.40 5.46 0.04
N ASN A 20 5.66 5.94 -1.16
CA ASN A 20 5.69 7.35 -1.52
C ASN A 20 4.61 7.63 -2.55
N PRO A 21 3.68 8.57 -2.28
CA PRO A 21 2.77 9.04 -3.31
C PRO A 21 3.54 9.89 -4.32
N VAL A 22 3.51 9.49 -5.58
CA VAL A 22 4.00 10.27 -6.71
C VAL A 22 2.80 10.98 -7.33
N VAL A 23 2.76 12.31 -7.15
CA VAL A 23 1.66 13.15 -7.60
C VAL A 23 1.99 13.74 -8.97
N TYR A 24 1.04 13.65 -9.90
CA TYR A 24 1.19 14.12 -11.27
C TYR A 24 0.13 15.17 -11.63
N GLY A 25 0.45 15.97 -12.64
CA GLY A 25 -0.38 17.10 -13.08
C GLY A 25 -0.60 18.12 -11.96
N ASP A 26 -1.72 18.85 -12.03
CA ASP A 26 -2.13 19.81 -11.00
C ASP A 26 -2.77 19.11 -9.79
N ASN A 27 -2.08 18.11 -9.22
CA ASN A 27 -2.55 17.26 -8.12
C ASN A 27 -3.81 16.44 -8.44
N SER A 28 -4.03 16.11 -9.71
CA SER A 28 -5.24 15.42 -10.17
C SER A 28 -5.08 13.91 -10.29
N THR A 29 -3.84 13.41 -10.38
CA THR A 29 -3.55 11.97 -10.43
C THR A 29 -2.41 11.58 -9.49
N VAL A 30 -2.46 10.36 -8.98
CA VAL A 30 -1.47 9.81 -8.05
C VAL A 30 -1.13 8.38 -8.47
N ARG A 31 0.15 8.03 -8.31
CA ARG A 31 0.63 6.65 -8.31
C ARG A 31 1.46 6.41 -7.06
N TYR A 32 1.51 5.19 -6.55
CA TYR A 32 2.47 4.84 -5.51
C TYR A 32 3.74 4.20 -6.07
N ASP A 33 4.86 4.66 -5.54
CA ASP A 33 6.09 3.89 -5.56
C ASP A 33 6.31 3.35 -4.15
N GLY A 34 6.67 2.08 -4.01
CA GLY A 34 6.63 1.38 -2.72
C GLY A 34 7.46 0.11 -2.68
N TYR A 35 7.73 -0.39 -1.49
CA TYR A 35 8.28 -1.74 -1.32
C TYR A 35 7.90 -2.36 0.03
N ALA A 36 7.90 -3.68 0.06
CA ALA A 36 7.82 -4.51 1.25
C ALA A 36 8.90 -5.58 1.19
N SER A 37 9.49 -5.94 2.32
CA SER A 37 10.55 -6.95 2.40
C SER A 37 10.18 -8.03 3.40
N PHE A 38 10.48 -9.28 3.04
CA PHE A 38 10.10 -10.47 3.76
C PHE A 38 11.32 -11.39 3.88
N GLN A 39 11.66 -11.77 5.12
CA GLN A 39 12.74 -12.72 5.37
C GLN A 39 12.18 -14.15 5.32
N GLU A 40 12.78 -15.00 4.49
CA GLU A 40 12.51 -16.44 4.40
C GLU A 40 13.83 -17.20 4.54
N GLY A 41 14.08 -17.77 5.72
CA GLY A 41 15.37 -18.40 6.03
C GLY A 41 16.53 -17.39 5.92
N ASP A 42 17.50 -17.68 5.04
CA ASP A 42 18.66 -16.82 4.76
C ASP A 42 18.48 -15.93 3.52
N VAL A 43 17.26 -15.86 3.00
CA VAL A 43 16.90 -15.12 1.79
C VAL A 43 15.92 -14.00 2.13
N MET A 44 16.22 -12.79 1.66
CA MET A 44 15.32 -11.65 1.73
C MET A 44 14.61 -11.49 0.39
N HIS A 45 13.29 -11.50 0.41
CA HIS A 45 12.44 -11.19 -0.73
C HIS A 45 11.88 -9.78 -0.60
N THR A 46 12.19 -8.90 -1.54
CA THR A 46 11.66 -7.54 -1.61
C THR A 46 10.76 -7.42 -2.83
N ILE A 47 9.49 -7.13 -2.59
CA ILE A 47 8.53 -6.74 -3.63
C ILE A 47 8.55 -5.22 -3.69
N MET A 48 8.70 -4.66 -4.88
CA MET A 48 8.72 -3.21 -5.07
C MET A 48 7.93 -2.78 -6.30
N MET A 49 7.36 -1.58 -6.23
CA MET A 49 6.73 -0.86 -7.31
C MET A 49 7.47 0.45 -7.53
N VAL A 50 8.02 0.64 -8.72
CA VAL A 50 8.72 1.87 -9.08
C VAL A 50 8.32 2.23 -10.50
N ASP A 51 7.89 3.47 -10.71
CA ASP A 51 7.45 3.93 -12.03
C ASP A 51 6.34 3.09 -12.68
N GLY A 52 5.49 2.48 -11.84
CA GLY A 52 4.40 1.61 -12.27
C GLY A 52 4.86 0.24 -12.77
N ILE A 53 6.14 -0.09 -12.61
CA ILE A 53 6.72 -1.40 -12.88
C ILE A 53 6.89 -2.12 -11.54
N ALA A 54 6.44 -3.38 -11.48
CA ALA A 54 6.67 -4.24 -10.33
C ALA A 54 7.97 -5.02 -10.49
N TYR A 55 8.74 -5.09 -9.42
CA TYR A 55 9.97 -5.89 -9.33
C TYR A 55 9.93 -6.81 -8.13
N ILE A 56 10.56 -7.96 -8.28
CA ILE A 56 10.87 -8.89 -7.21
C ILE A 56 12.38 -8.96 -7.13
N VAL A 57 12.91 -8.58 -5.97
CA VAL A 57 14.34 -8.64 -5.67
C VAL A 57 14.55 -9.71 -4.61
N THR A 58 15.51 -10.57 -4.85
CA THR A 58 15.91 -11.62 -3.92
C THR A 58 17.37 -11.39 -3.55
N SER A 59 17.65 -11.25 -2.26
CA SER A 59 18.99 -11.08 -1.72
C SER A 59 19.31 -12.22 -0.77
N ALA A 60 20.34 -13.01 -1.09
CA ALA A 60 20.84 -14.06 -0.23
C ALA A 60 21.89 -13.54 0.75
N ALA A 61 22.03 -14.19 1.92
CA ALA A 61 23.00 -13.83 2.95
C ALA A 61 24.47 -13.78 2.46
N ASN A 62 24.79 -14.50 1.37
CA ASN A 62 26.12 -14.46 0.74
C ASN A 62 26.38 -13.19 -0.12
N GLY A 63 25.43 -12.25 -0.14
CA GLY A 63 25.49 -11.01 -0.93
C GLY A 63 25.07 -11.16 -2.40
N THR A 64 24.58 -12.34 -2.81
CA THR A 64 24.02 -12.54 -4.15
C THR A 64 22.66 -11.87 -4.23
N GLU A 65 22.51 -10.93 -5.16
CA GLU A 65 21.25 -10.26 -5.44
C GLU A 65 20.78 -10.59 -6.87
N THR A 66 19.51 -10.94 -7.00
CA THR A 66 18.84 -11.11 -8.29
C THR A 66 17.58 -10.26 -8.30
N ALA A 67 17.31 -9.61 -9.41
CA ALA A 67 16.10 -8.82 -9.59
C ALA A 67 15.45 -9.17 -10.93
N GLU A 68 14.13 -9.21 -10.92
CA GLU A 68 13.31 -9.40 -12.12
C GLU A 68 12.04 -8.55 -12.02
N CYS A 69 11.45 -8.24 -13.17
CA CYS A 69 10.15 -7.60 -13.20
C CYS A 69 9.04 -8.62 -13.23
N SER A 70 7.91 -8.25 -12.64
CA SER A 70 6.69 -9.05 -12.63
C SER A 70 5.56 -8.29 -13.30
N SER A 71 4.79 -9.00 -14.12
CA SER A 71 3.57 -8.49 -14.74
C SER A 71 2.31 -8.80 -13.93
N SER A 72 2.46 -9.37 -12.72
CA SER A 72 1.31 -9.77 -11.91
C SER A 72 0.53 -8.55 -11.41
N PRO A 73 -0.77 -8.43 -11.73
CA PRO A 73 -1.60 -7.33 -11.24
C PRO A 73 -1.70 -7.33 -9.71
N SER A 74 -1.56 -8.50 -9.07
CA SER A 74 -1.62 -8.63 -7.61
C SER A 74 -0.54 -7.85 -6.86
N LEU A 75 0.51 -7.37 -7.54
CA LEU A 75 1.57 -6.56 -6.93
C LEU A 75 1.22 -5.06 -6.90
N ALA A 76 0.12 -4.65 -7.53
CA ALA A 76 -0.37 -3.27 -7.56
C ALA A 76 -1.22 -2.87 -6.35
N LEU A 77 -1.02 -3.53 -5.21
CA LEU A 77 -1.90 -3.42 -4.04
C LEU A 77 -2.12 -1.98 -3.59
N LEU A 78 -1.09 -1.13 -3.61
CA LEU A 78 -1.20 0.25 -3.13
C LEU A 78 -2.09 1.13 -4.03
N ASP A 79 -2.03 0.94 -5.36
CA ASP A 79 -2.80 1.74 -6.30
C ASP A 79 -4.27 1.30 -6.37
N TYR A 80 -4.60 0.05 -6.01
CA TYR A 80 -5.98 -0.43 -5.90
C TYR A 80 -6.80 0.30 -4.82
N PHE A 81 -6.17 0.89 -3.81
CA PHE A 81 -6.89 1.68 -2.79
C PHE A 81 -7.34 3.06 -3.31
N ILE A 82 -6.71 3.62 -4.36
CA ILE A 82 -6.99 4.99 -4.81
C ILE A 82 -8.46 5.14 -5.26
N PRO A 83 -9.01 4.26 -6.13
CA PRO A 83 -10.42 4.35 -6.51
C PRO A 83 -11.39 4.17 -5.34
N ALA A 84 -11.02 3.32 -4.36
CA ALA A 84 -11.83 3.08 -3.17
C ALA A 84 -11.89 4.33 -2.28
N LEU A 85 -10.74 4.98 -2.05
CA LEU A 85 -10.66 6.22 -1.27
C LEU A 85 -11.41 7.39 -1.95
N ASN A 86 -11.45 7.44 -3.28
CA ASN A 86 -12.26 8.42 -4.00
C ASN A 86 -13.78 8.25 -3.79
N LYS A 87 -14.20 7.06 -3.39
CA LYS A 87 -15.60 6.70 -3.11
C LYS A 87 -15.90 6.66 -1.61
N ALA A 88 -14.93 7.01 -0.77
CA ALA A 88 -15.10 6.97 0.67
C ALA A 88 -16.27 7.84 1.13
N THR A 89 -17.10 7.32 2.02
CA THR A 89 -18.28 7.99 2.56
C THR A 89 -18.15 8.22 4.05
N VAL A 90 -18.62 9.36 4.53
CA VAL A 90 -18.66 9.64 5.97
C VAL A 90 -19.75 8.81 6.61
N ILE A 91 -19.41 8.12 7.69
CA ILE A 91 -20.35 7.34 8.50
C ILE A 91 -20.36 7.86 9.94
N SER A 92 -21.50 7.72 10.62
CA SER A 92 -21.68 8.16 12.00
C SER A 92 -21.40 7.05 13.02
N ASP A 93 -21.39 5.79 12.59
CA ASP A 93 -21.17 4.65 13.44
C ASP A 93 -20.58 3.46 12.67
N ALA A 94 -19.79 2.65 13.35
CA ALA A 94 -19.29 1.38 12.82
C ALA A 94 -18.98 0.43 13.97
N ASN A 95 -19.07 -0.87 13.71
CA ASN A 95 -18.72 -1.91 14.67
C ASN A 95 -17.58 -2.76 14.11
N ALA A 96 -16.63 -3.12 14.97
CA ALA A 96 -15.67 -4.20 14.73
C ALA A 96 -15.79 -5.20 15.88
N ASP A 97 -16.01 -6.48 15.58
CA ASP A 97 -16.16 -7.53 16.59
C ASP A 97 -17.18 -7.20 17.69
N ASP A 98 -18.39 -6.77 17.28
CA ASP A 98 -19.49 -6.35 18.16
C ASP A 98 -19.15 -5.19 19.11
N THR A 99 -17.99 -4.55 18.91
CA THR A 99 -17.56 -3.37 19.65
C THR A 99 -17.69 -2.14 18.76
N LYS A 100 -18.36 -1.12 19.29
CA LYS A 100 -18.48 0.17 18.62
C LYS A 100 -17.09 0.78 18.41
N LEU A 101 -16.73 1.00 17.15
CA LEU A 101 -15.52 1.70 16.77
C LEU A 101 -15.66 3.17 17.13
N THR A 102 -14.63 3.73 17.74
CA THR A 102 -14.55 5.16 18.02
C THR A 102 -13.25 5.70 17.44
N CYS A 103 -13.36 6.60 16.46
CA CYS A 103 -12.21 7.36 16.01
C CYS A 103 -12.01 8.58 16.90
N SER A 104 -10.79 8.80 17.38
CA SER A 104 -10.43 9.96 18.20
C SER A 104 -10.69 11.31 17.52
N SER A 105 -10.77 11.35 16.19
CA SER A 105 -11.09 12.54 15.41
C SER A 105 -12.59 12.82 15.24
N GLY A 106 -13.47 11.87 15.60
CA GLY A 106 -14.90 11.92 15.29
C GLY A 106 -15.25 11.52 13.84
N ASP A 107 -14.40 11.84 12.88
CA ASP A 107 -14.64 11.47 11.47
C ASP A 107 -14.28 10.00 11.20
N MET A 108 -15.29 9.22 10.83
CA MET A 108 -15.17 7.85 10.29
C MET A 108 -15.49 7.87 8.80
N LEU A 109 -14.64 7.21 8.01
CA LEU A 109 -14.88 6.99 6.59
C LEU A 109 -15.07 5.50 6.33
N GLU A 110 -16.16 5.14 5.67
CA GLU A 110 -16.32 3.82 5.06
C GLU A 110 -15.65 3.80 3.69
N VAL A 111 -14.89 2.74 3.43
CA VAL A 111 -14.22 2.49 2.16
C VAL A 111 -14.52 1.05 1.76
N MET A 112 -15.05 0.85 0.55
CA MET A 112 -15.21 -0.49 -0.01
C MET A 112 -14.08 -0.78 -1.00
N LEU A 113 -13.36 -1.88 -0.77
CA LEU A 113 -12.47 -2.48 -1.75
C LEU A 113 -13.10 -3.77 -2.23
N GLU A 114 -13.43 -3.80 -3.53
CA GLU A 114 -14.22 -4.88 -4.11
C GLU A 114 -15.52 -5.08 -3.30
N ASP A 115 -15.65 -6.22 -2.62
CA ASP A 115 -16.82 -6.58 -1.80
C ASP A 115 -16.54 -6.50 -0.29
N ALA A 116 -15.36 -6.01 0.12
CA ALA A 116 -14.97 -5.88 1.52
C ALA A 116 -15.10 -4.41 1.99
N SER A 117 -15.84 -4.21 3.07
CA SER A 117 -15.96 -2.91 3.75
C SER A 117 -14.85 -2.73 4.78
N PHE A 118 -14.26 -1.54 4.76
CA PHE A 118 -13.22 -1.09 5.68
C PHE A 118 -13.62 0.23 6.31
N VAL A 119 -13.26 0.41 7.57
CA VAL A 119 -13.51 1.65 8.32
C VAL A 119 -12.19 2.35 8.55
N LEU A 120 -12.06 3.55 8.00
CA LEU A 120 -10.89 4.40 8.14
C LEU A 120 -11.12 5.44 9.24
N CYS A 121 -10.25 5.39 10.25
CA CYS A 121 -10.12 6.37 11.30
C CYS A 121 -8.90 7.26 11.07
N ARG A 122 -9.09 8.57 11.15
CA ARG A 122 -7.97 9.51 11.17
C ARG A 122 -7.33 9.55 12.55
N VAL A 123 -6.01 9.38 12.61
CA VAL A 123 -5.22 9.43 13.85
C VAL A 123 -4.48 10.78 13.90
N GLY A 124 -5.24 11.84 14.12
CA GLY A 124 -4.75 13.22 14.10
C GLY A 124 -4.04 13.58 12.79
N SER A 125 -2.90 14.26 12.88
CA SER A 125 -2.02 14.56 11.73
C SER A 125 -0.95 13.50 11.49
N LYS A 126 -0.92 12.40 12.26
CA LYS A 126 0.20 11.44 12.27
C LYS A 126 -0.04 10.22 11.38
N GLY A 127 -1.27 9.97 10.97
CA GLY A 127 -1.60 8.78 10.21
C GLY A 127 -3.09 8.49 10.15
N ILE A 128 -3.39 7.30 9.63
CA ILE A 128 -4.73 6.72 9.58
C ILE A 128 -4.66 5.28 10.06
N PHE A 129 -5.77 4.80 10.62
CA PHE A 129 -5.97 3.41 10.95
C PHE A 129 -7.16 2.90 10.14
N VAL A 130 -6.98 1.80 9.44
CA VAL A 130 -8.03 1.14 8.65
C VAL A 130 -8.35 -0.18 9.33
N TYR A 131 -9.60 -0.30 9.76
CA TYR A 131 -10.17 -1.52 10.31
C TYR A 131 -10.81 -2.33 9.19
N GLY A 132 -10.54 -3.62 9.15
CA GLY A 132 -11.16 -4.56 8.22
C GLY A 132 -11.33 -5.92 8.87
N CYS A 133 -12.27 -6.70 8.36
CA CYS A 133 -12.54 -8.05 8.84
C CYS A 133 -11.31 -8.97 8.72
N ASP A 134 -10.62 -8.90 7.57
CA ASP A 134 -9.46 -9.77 7.30
C ASP A 134 -8.12 -9.08 7.62
N LEU A 135 -8.03 -7.76 7.37
CA LEU A 135 -6.79 -7.00 7.50
C LEU A 135 -7.05 -5.68 8.23
N ASN A 136 -6.14 -5.35 9.15
CA ASN A 136 -6.03 -4.02 9.74
C ASN A 136 -4.78 -3.34 9.19
N ILE A 137 -4.88 -2.07 8.80
CA ILE A 137 -3.76 -1.31 8.24
C ILE A 137 -3.52 -0.10 9.13
N ARG A 138 -2.28 0.08 9.58
CA ARG A 138 -1.85 1.29 10.29
C ARG A 138 -0.92 2.08 9.39
N VAL A 139 -1.38 3.22 8.91
CA VAL A 139 -0.57 4.14 8.13
C VAL A 139 0.04 5.19 9.05
N LYS A 140 1.35 5.39 8.92
CA LYS A 140 2.09 6.43 9.62
C LYS A 140 2.76 7.34 8.60
N TYR A 141 2.49 8.64 8.69
CA TYR A 141 3.16 9.61 7.82
C TYR A 141 4.58 9.88 8.34
N LEU A 142 5.57 9.65 7.48
CA LEU A 142 6.97 9.94 7.77
C LEU A 142 7.30 11.38 7.42
N LYS A 143 8.25 11.98 8.16
CA LYS A 143 8.68 13.37 7.93
C LYS A 143 9.36 13.55 6.57
N ASN A 144 10.14 12.54 6.16
CA ASN A 144 10.86 12.54 4.89
C ASN A 144 10.46 11.29 4.09
N PRO A 145 10.33 11.38 2.76
CA PRO A 145 10.13 10.22 1.89
C PRO A 145 11.26 9.21 2.02
N VAL A 146 10.94 7.93 1.93
CA VAL A 146 11.96 6.88 1.88
C VAL A 146 12.53 6.82 0.46
N PRO A 147 13.85 6.75 0.24
CA PRO A 147 14.39 6.59 -1.10
C PRO A 147 13.95 5.24 -1.69
N ILE A 148 13.18 5.27 -2.79
CA ILE A 148 12.73 4.08 -3.52
C ILE A 148 13.27 4.21 -4.93
N LYS A 149 14.07 3.23 -5.36
CA LYS A 149 14.72 3.21 -6.67
C LYS A 149 14.55 1.83 -7.29
N ALA A 150 14.36 1.81 -8.61
CA ALA A 150 14.32 0.56 -9.36
C ALA A 150 15.64 -0.21 -9.19
N PRO A 151 15.59 -1.56 -9.17
CA PRO A 151 16.78 -2.37 -9.02
C PRO A 151 17.59 -2.35 -10.31
N ILE A 152 18.86 -2.73 -10.22
CA ILE A 152 19.73 -2.84 -11.40
C ILE A 152 19.39 -4.13 -12.12
N LEU A 153 18.95 -4.01 -13.37
CA LEU A 153 18.68 -5.13 -14.27
C LEU A 153 19.69 -5.19 -15.41
N SER A 154 19.87 -6.38 -15.98
CA SER A 154 20.55 -6.50 -17.28
C SER A 154 19.75 -5.76 -18.35
N LYS A 155 20.41 -5.32 -19.43
CA LYS A 155 19.74 -4.59 -20.52
C LYS A 155 18.59 -5.39 -21.14
N ASP A 156 18.76 -6.70 -21.26
CA ASP A 156 17.74 -7.57 -21.86
C ASP A 156 16.58 -7.80 -20.91
N ALA A 157 16.84 -8.00 -19.61
CA ALA A 157 15.78 -8.11 -18.60
C ALA A 157 14.97 -6.81 -18.48
N ALA A 158 15.64 -5.65 -18.45
CA ALA A 158 14.98 -4.35 -18.36
C ALA A 158 14.01 -4.08 -19.53
N ARG A 159 14.30 -4.60 -20.73
CA ARG A 159 13.44 -4.46 -21.92
C ARG A 159 12.15 -5.26 -21.85
N LEU A 160 12.11 -6.30 -21.02
CA LEU A 160 10.91 -7.12 -20.82
C LEU A 160 9.95 -6.53 -19.79
N CYS A 161 10.42 -5.55 -19.01
CA CYS A 161 9.63 -4.94 -17.95
C CYS A 161 8.56 -4.02 -18.52
N GLN A 162 7.34 -4.22 -18.05
CA GLN A 162 6.17 -3.47 -18.48
C GLN A 162 5.62 -2.67 -17.32
N THR A 163 5.14 -1.46 -17.64
CA THR A 163 4.33 -0.69 -16.72
C THR A 163 2.98 -1.39 -16.58
N ILE A 164 2.69 -1.90 -15.39
CA ILE A 164 1.41 -2.53 -15.07
C ILE A 164 0.45 -1.56 -14.38
N ILE A 165 0.94 -0.41 -13.91
CA ILE A 165 0.14 0.63 -13.25
C ILE A 165 0.38 2.00 -13.83
N SER A 166 -0.72 2.69 -14.13
CA SER A 166 -0.74 4.10 -14.51
C SER A 166 -1.27 4.96 -13.37
N PRO A 167 -0.87 6.25 -13.28
CA PRO A 167 -1.41 7.17 -12.30
C PRO A 167 -2.94 7.23 -12.35
N SER A 168 -3.58 7.12 -11.19
CA SER A 168 -5.04 7.13 -11.06
C SER A 168 -5.56 8.52 -10.67
N PRO A 169 -6.71 8.96 -11.21
CA PRO A 169 -7.34 10.19 -10.78
C PRO A 169 -7.66 10.19 -9.29
N VAL A 170 -7.55 11.34 -8.63
CA VAL A 170 -7.78 11.48 -7.20
C VAL A 170 -8.62 12.72 -6.88
N LYS A 171 -9.53 12.60 -5.90
CA LYS A 171 -10.25 13.74 -5.32
C LYS A 171 -9.41 14.38 -4.21
N ALA A 172 -9.66 15.66 -3.93
CA ALA A 172 -8.93 16.39 -2.88
C ALA A 172 -8.90 15.66 -1.51
N THR A 173 -10.03 15.09 -1.08
CA THR A 173 -10.11 14.35 0.19
C THR A 173 -9.24 13.09 0.18
N ALA A 174 -9.28 12.32 -0.91
CA ALA A 174 -8.44 11.13 -1.06
C ALA A 174 -6.97 11.51 -1.13
N LEU A 175 -6.62 12.56 -1.89
CA LEU A 175 -5.25 13.07 -1.98
C LEU A 175 -4.69 13.47 -0.61
N ALA A 176 -5.49 14.11 0.23
CA ALA A 176 -5.09 14.48 1.59
C ALA A 176 -4.77 13.24 2.46
N LEU A 177 -5.56 12.17 2.33
CA LEU A 177 -5.32 10.89 3.02
C LEU A 177 -4.08 10.17 2.48
N LEU A 178 -3.86 10.20 1.16
CA LEU A 178 -2.72 9.55 0.51
C LEU A 178 -1.40 10.26 0.85
N THR A 179 -1.41 11.60 0.88
CA THR A 179 -0.18 12.40 1.08
C THR A 179 0.07 12.83 2.52
N GLY A 180 -0.92 12.67 3.41
CA GLY A 180 -0.85 13.16 4.78
C GLY A 180 -0.83 14.69 4.89
N ARG A 181 -1.16 15.40 3.80
CA ARG A 181 -1.21 16.87 3.74
C ARG A 181 -2.67 17.32 3.75
N SER A 182 -3.02 18.21 4.69
CA SER A 182 -4.32 18.88 4.76
C SER A 182 -4.18 20.36 4.48
#